data_AF-A0A3M1F7T3-F1
#
_entry.id   AF-A0A3M1F7T3-F1
#
_cell.length_a   1.000
_cell.length_b   1.000
_cell.length_c   1.000
_cell.angle_alpha   90.00
_cell.angle_beta   90.00
_cell.angle_gamma   90.00
#
_symmetry.space_group_name_H-M   'P 1'
#
loop_
_entity.id
_entity.type
_entity.pdbx_description
1 polymer ?
#
loop_
_entity_poly.entity_id
_entity_poly.type
_entity_poly.pdbx_seq_one_letter_code
_entity_poly.pdbx_strand_id
1 'polypeptide(L)'
;MKPISIVSPRAAEPVGRYPHAKRVGNLLFVSGIGPRARGTSDIPGVTLDAEGNVLAYDIETQCRSMFRNLRYIIEDAGARWEDIVDVTVFLTNMKADFATYNRVYAEHFPENSPARTTVEVKSLPTPIAVEIKCIVFIDGAGETTTNPTEGG
;
A
#
# COMPACT_ATOMS: atom_id res chain seq x y z
N MET A 1 24.34 0.48 -4.67
CA MET A 1 23.55 -0.64 -4.09
C MET A 1 22.54 -1.12 -5.13
N LYS A 2 22.33 -2.44 -5.30
CA LYS A 2 21.36 -2.96 -6.29
C LYS A 2 19.91 -2.84 -5.75
N PRO A 3 18.92 -2.54 -6.59
CA PRO A 3 17.52 -2.52 -6.17
C PRO A 3 17.00 -3.88 -5.70
N ILE A 4 16.37 -3.94 -4.52
CA ILE A 4 15.82 -5.17 -3.92
C ILE A 4 14.30 -5.18 -4.09
N SER A 5 13.71 -6.30 -4.51
CA SER A 5 12.26 -6.48 -4.55
C SER A 5 11.75 -7.02 -3.23
N ILE A 6 10.65 -6.46 -2.73
CA ILE A 6 9.95 -6.92 -1.53
C ILE A 6 8.59 -7.50 -1.93
N VAL A 7 8.30 -8.70 -1.46
CA VAL A 7 7.01 -9.37 -1.64
C VAL A 7 6.52 -9.85 -0.27
N SER A 8 5.61 -9.09 0.34
CA SER A 8 4.88 -9.52 1.53
C SER A 8 4.10 -10.83 1.29
N PRO A 9 4.24 -11.85 2.16
CA PRO A 9 3.38 -13.03 2.17
C PRO A 9 2.02 -12.79 2.86
N ARG A 10 1.77 -11.60 3.39
CA ARG A 10 0.57 -11.24 4.16
C ARG A 10 -0.40 -10.36 3.37
N ALA A 11 0.12 -9.47 2.52
CA ALA A 11 -0.68 -8.59 1.68
C ALA A 11 -1.25 -9.31 0.44
N ALA A 12 -2.31 -8.73 -0.15
CA ALA A 12 -2.91 -9.23 -1.38
C ALA A 12 -1.93 -9.23 -2.54
N GLU A 13 -1.95 -10.30 -3.34
CA GLU A 13 -1.03 -10.54 -4.45
C GLU A 13 -1.10 -9.42 -5.50
N PRO A 14 0.01 -9.00 -6.14
CA PRO A 14 -0.01 -8.01 -7.21
C PRO A 14 -0.96 -8.40 -8.35
N VAL A 15 -1.66 -7.43 -8.96
CA VAL A 15 -2.53 -7.71 -10.13
C VAL A 15 -1.78 -7.83 -11.45
N GLY A 16 -0.45 -7.65 -11.43
CA GLY A 16 0.40 -7.66 -12.61
C GLY A 16 1.84 -7.98 -12.27
N ARG A 17 2.74 -7.78 -13.25
CA ARG A 17 4.16 -8.13 -13.13
C ARG A 17 4.96 -7.05 -12.40
N TYR A 18 4.75 -6.92 -11.10
CA TYR A 18 5.48 -5.99 -10.23
C TYR A 18 5.51 -6.52 -8.78
N PRO A 19 6.55 -6.17 -7.98
CA PRO A 19 6.59 -6.53 -6.56
C PRO A 19 5.70 -5.62 -5.71
N HIS A 20 5.43 -5.98 -4.46
CA HIS A 20 4.75 -5.08 -3.51
C HIS A 20 5.54 -3.79 -3.30
N ALA A 21 6.86 -3.89 -3.20
CA ALA A 21 7.72 -2.72 -3.13
C ALA A 21 9.11 -2.98 -3.73
N LYS A 22 9.84 -1.90 -4.00
CA LYS A 22 11.23 -1.91 -4.44
C LYS A 22 12.06 -1.02 -3.52
N ARG A 23 13.13 -1.55 -2.92
CA ARG A 23 14.08 -0.78 -2.11
C ARG A 23 15.28 -0.35 -2.95
N VAL A 24 15.67 0.92 -2.83
CA VAL A 24 16.89 1.49 -3.41
C VAL A 24 17.55 2.37 -2.34
N GLY A 25 18.68 1.90 -1.78
CA GLY A 25 19.31 2.55 -0.64
C GLY A 25 18.37 2.60 0.56
N ASN A 26 18.11 3.81 1.06
CA ASN A 26 17.27 4.07 2.23
C ASN A 26 15.83 4.44 1.85
N LEU A 27 15.43 4.26 0.59
CA LEU A 27 14.07 4.51 0.13
C LEU A 27 13.41 3.21 -0.32
N LEU A 28 12.17 3.04 0.11
CA LEU A 28 11.27 1.99 -0.32
C LEU A 28 10.15 2.63 -1.16
N PHE A 29 10.06 2.20 -2.40
CA PHE A 29 9.00 2.59 -3.32
C PHE A 29 7.93 1.52 -3.29
N VAL A 30 6.78 1.83 -2.70
CA VAL A 30 5.64 0.91 -2.66
C VAL A 30 4.81 1.05 -3.93
N SER A 31 4.36 -0.08 -4.47
CA SER A 31 3.42 -0.12 -5.60
C SER A 31 2.05 0.43 -5.18
N GLY A 32 1.12 0.58 -6.14
CA GLY A 32 -0.27 0.91 -5.79
C GLY A 32 -0.91 -0.22 -4.99
N ILE A 33 -1.37 0.10 -3.78
CA ILE A 33 -1.98 -0.85 -2.84
C ILE A 33 -3.47 -0.53 -2.73
N GLY A 34 -4.29 -1.53 -3.04
CA GLY A 34 -5.74 -1.48 -2.89
C GLY A 34 -6.26 -2.32 -1.72
N PRO A 35 -7.59 -2.42 -1.57
CA PRO A 35 -8.26 -3.07 -0.44
C PRO A 35 -8.40 -4.58 -0.57
N ARG A 36 -7.94 -5.22 -1.65
CA ARG A 36 -8.14 -6.67 -1.88
C ARG A 36 -7.62 -7.51 -0.72
N ALA A 37 -8.22 -8.66 -0.50
CA ALA A 37 -7.73 -9.65 0.46
C ALA A 37 -6.82 -10.67 -0.23
N ARG A 38 -5.84 -11.20 0.51
CA ARG A 38 -4.90 -12.19 0.00
C ARG A 38 -5.59 -13.53 -0.25
N GLY A 39 -5.24 -14.20 -1.35
CA GLY A 39 -5.71 -15.56 -1.64
C GLY A 39 -7.20 -15.66 -2.00
N THR A 40 -7.86 -14.53 -2.28
CA THR A 40 -9.26 -14.49 -2.73
C THR A 40 -9.45 -13.44 -3.82
N SER A 41 -10.46 -13.66 -4.67
CA SER A 41 -10.98 -12.66 -5.60
C SER A 41 -11.92 -11.67 -4.92
N ASP A 42 -12.35 -11.95 -3.68
CA ASP A 42 -13.27 -11.08 -2.94
C ASP A 42 -12.59 -9.76 -2.57
N ILE A 43 -13.31 -8.68 -2.82
CA ILE A 43 -12.88 -7.33 -2.50
C ILE A 43 -13.70 -6.84 -1.31
N PRO A 44 -13.08 -6.63 -0.13
CA PRO A 44 -13.77 -6.14 1.05
C PRO A 44 -14.60 -4.89 0.76
N GLY A 45 -15.88 -4.95 1.14
CA GLY A 45 -16.80 -3.83 0.94
C GLY A 45 -17.13 -3.57 -0.53
N VAL A 46 -17.15 -4.59 -1.40
CA VAL A 46 -17.66 -4.49 -2.77
C VAL A 46 -18.72 -5.55 -3.01
N THR A 47 -19.83 -5.15 -3.61
CA THR A 47 -20.84 -6.05 -4.15
C THR A 47 -20.85 -5.91 -5.67
N LEU A 48 -20.70 -7.03 -6.37
CA LEU A 48 -20.72 -7.10 -7.83
C LEU A 48 -22.03 -7.72 -8.32
N ASP A 49 -22.47 -7.34 -9.52
CA ASP A 49 -23.50 -8.09 -10.26
C ASP A 49 -22.91 -9.34 -10.95
N ALA A 50 -23.74 -10.06 -11.69
CA ALA A 50 -23.32 -11.28 -12.39
C ALA A 50 -22.31 -11.00 -13.52
N GLU A 51 -22.29 -9.77 -14.03
CA GLU A 51 -21.41 -9.28 -15.09
C GLU A 51 -20.10 -8.68 -14.54
N GLY A 52 -19.96 -8.56 -13.22
CA GLY A 52 -18.78 -8.02 -12.55
C GLY A 52 -18.77 -6.50 -12.38
N ASN A 53 -19.89 -5.81 -12.60
CA ASN A 53 -20.03 -4.38 -12.33
C ASN A 53 -20.28 -4.12 -10.85
N VAL A 54 -19.80 -2.98 -10.35
CA VAL A 54 -20.01 -2.58 -8.95
C VAL A 54 -21.46 -2.14 -8.75
N LEU A 55 -22.21 -2.90 -7.96
CA LEU A 55 -23.55 -2.52 -7.49
C LEU A 55 -23.48 -1.59 -6.27
N ALA A 56 -22.56 -1.87 -5.35
CA ALA A 56 -22.35 -1.08 -4.16
C ALA A 56 -20.92 -1.27 -3.65
N TYR A 57 -20.41 -0.27 -2.95
CA TYR A 57 -19.19 -0.40 -2.17
C TYR A 57 -19.27 0.38 -0.86
N ASP A 58 -18.44 -0.03 0.10
CA ASP A 58 -18.21 0.70 1.35
C ASP A 58 -16.76 1.20 1.40
N ILE A 59 -16.59 2.51 1.26
CA ILE A 59 -15.28 3.15 1.24
C ILE A 59 -14.52 2.96 2.56
N GLU A 60 -15.21 2.93 3.71
CA GLU A 60 -14.55 2.75 5.00
C GLU A 60 -13.91 1.37 5.11
N THR A 61 -14.67 0.31 4.80
CA THR A 61 -14.15 -1.07 4.75
C THR A 61 -12.96 -1.17 3.80
N GLN A 62 -13.04 -0.54 2.62
CA GLN A 62 -11.92 -0.54 1.68
C GLN A 62 -10.69 0.19 2.23
N CYS A 63 -10.83 1.40 2.78
CA CYS A 63 -9.71 2.14 3.35
C CYS A 63 -9.01 1.34 4.45
N ARG A 64 -9.76 0.73 5.38
CA ARG A 64 -9.19 -0.10 6.46
C ARG A 64 -8.43 -1.32 5.91
N SER A 65 -8.99 -1.97 4.89
CA SER A 65 -8.33 -3.11 4.25
C SER A 65 -7.05 -2.69 3.50
N MET A 66 -7.10 -1.57 2.80
CA MET A 66 -5.96 -0.98 2.09
C MET A 66 -4.82 -0.63 3.05
N PHE A 67 -5.11 0.05 4.17
CA PHE A 67 -4.09 0.39 5.17
C PHE A 67 -3.52 -0.85 5.85
N ARG A 68 -4.33 -1.89 6.09
CA ARG A 68 -3.82 -3.18 6.60
C ARG A 68 -2.81 -3.80 5.64
N ASN A 69 -3.13 -3.86 4.34
CA ASN A 69 -2.21 -4.35 3.32
C ASN A 69 -0.92 -3.54 3.26
N LEU A 70 -1.04 -2.21 3.29
CA LEU A 70 0.11 -1.33 3.27
C LEU A 70 1.01 -1.57 4.50
N ARG A 71 0.42 -1.73 5.68
CA ARG A 71 1.15 -1.99 6.93
C ARG A 71 1.94 -3.29 6.85
N TYR A 72 1.33 -4.36 6.35
CA TYR A 72 2.04 -5.63 6.13
C TYR A 72 3.24 -5.48 5.20
N ILE A 73 3.10 -4.73 4.11
CA ILE A 73 4.20 -4.52 3.15
C ILE A 73 5.34 -3.73 3.77
N ILE A 74 5.03 -2.69 4.54
CA ILE A 74 6.02 -1.85 5.22
C ILE A 74 6.78 -2.64 6.28
N GLU A 75 6.07 -3.38 7.12
CA GLU A 75 6.67 -4.25 8.14
C GLU A 75 7.53 -5.37 7.54
N ASP A 76 7.05 -6.03 6.48
CA ASP A 76 7.81 -7.07 5.77
C ASP A 76 9.04 -6.51 5.03
N ALA A 77 9.07 -5.20 4.76
CA ALA A 77 10.24 -4.50 4.23
C ALA A 77 11.24 -4.07 5.32
N GLY A 78 10.93 -4.30 6.60
CA GLY A 78 11.75 -3.88 7.73
C GLY A 78 11.63 -2.38 8.06
N ALA A 79 10.54 -1.73 7.64
CA ALA A 79 10.25 -0.33 7.92
C ALA A 79 9.10 -0.21 8.93
N ARG A 80 8.92 0.99 9.49
CA ARG A 80 7.80 1.30 10.39
C ARG A 80 6.78 2.18 9.68
N TRP A 81 5.57 2.21 10.23
CA TRP A 81 4.49 3.02 9.68
C TRP A 81 4.82 4.52 9.70
N GLU A 82 5.54 4.94 10.73
CA GLU A 82 5.95 6.33 10.97
C GLU A 82 7.06 6.78 10.00
N ASP A 83 7.68 5.84 9.27
CA ASP A 83 8.74 6.16 8.31
C ASP A 83 8.19 6.47 6.90
N ILE A 84 6.87 6.46 6.71
CA ILE A 84 6.23 6.88 5.46
C ILE A 84 6.44 8.40 5.30
N VAL A 85 6.99 8.83 4.16
CA VAL A 85 7.34 10.24 3.93
C VAL A 85 6.43 10.91 2.91
N ASP A 86 5.89 10.16 1.95
CA ASP A 86 4.98 10.66 0.93
C ASP A 86 3.91 9.61 0.61
N VAL A 87 2.67 10.07 0.43
CA VAL A 87 1.56 9.27 -0.03
C VAL A 87 0.82 9.97 -1.18
N THR A 88 0.45 9.20 -2.18
CA THR A 88 -0.49 9.58 -3.23
C THR A 88 -1.69 8.64 -3.17
N VAL A 89 -2.88 9.20 -3.03
CA VAL A 89 -4.13 8.44 -2.94
C VAL A 89 -5.03 8.76 -4.12
N PHE A 90 -5.61 7.71 -4.69
CA PHE A 90 -6.52 7.76 -5.81
C PHE A 90 -7.90 7.31 -5.32
N LEU A 91 -8.90 8.17 -5.47
CA LEU A 91 -10.30 7.84 -5.24
C LEU A 91 -11.05 7.78 -6.57
N THR A 92 -12.04 6.90 -6.70
CA THR A 92 -12.91 6.88 -7.89
C THR A 92 -14.10 7.84 -7.79
N ASN A 93 -14.41 8.32 -6.58
CA ASN A 93 -15.50 9.26 -6.33
C ASN A 93 -15.16 10.21 -5.17
N MET A 94 -14.41 11.27 -5.46
CA MET A 94 -13.97 12.27 -4.50
C MET A 94 -15.14 12.91 -3.76
N LYS A 95 -16.24 13.20 -4.48
CA LYS A 95 -17.40 13.88 -3.91
C LYS A 95 -18.08 13.06 -2.81
N ALA A 96 -18.21 11.75 -2.99
CA ALA A 96 -18.84 10.88 -2.01
C ALA A 96 -17.87 10.42 -0.92
N ASP A 97 -16.61 10.15 -1.28
CA ASP A 97 -15.73 9.32 -0.47
C ASP A 97 -14.72 10.11 0.36
N PHE A 98 -14.38 11.34 -0.04
CA PHE A 98 -13.25 12.08 0.55
C PHE A 98 -13.42 12.33 2.05
N ALA A 99 -14.64 12.64 2.52
CA ALA A 99 -14.89 12.88 3.93
C ALA A 99 -14.63 11.63 4.79
N THR A 100 -15.18 10.48 4.37
CA THR A 100 -15.00 9.19 5.06
C THR A 100 -13.55 8.73 4.99
N TYR A 101 -12.92 8.82 3.82
CA TYR A 101 -11.49 8.53 3.64
C TYR A 101 -10.63 9.37 4.59
N ASN A 102 -10.85 10.69 4.69
CA ASN A 102 -10.05 11.56 5.57
C ASN A 102 -10.18 11.17 7.04
N ARG A 103 -11.38 10.79 7.50
CA ARG A 103 -11.57 10.33 8.87
C ARG A 103 -10.73 9.08 9.13
N VAL A 104 -10.85 8.05 8.28
CA VAL A 104 -10.07 6.82 8.42
C VAL A 104 -8.57 7.10 8.30
N TYR A 105 -8.16 7.97 7.37
CA TYR A 105 -6.77 8.40 7.23
C TYR A 105 -6.20 8.98 8.53
N ALA A 106 -6.95 9.86 9.20
CA ALA A 106 -6.53 10.48 10.46
C ALA A 106 -6.36 9.47 11.61
N GLU A 107 -7.13 8.38 11.61
CA GLU A 107 -6.96 7.28 12.58
C GLU A 107 -5.61 6.56 12.39
N HIS A 108 -5.10 6.52 11.15
CA HIS A 108 -3.84 5.87 10.80
C HIS A 108 -2.63 6.82 10.84
N PHE A 109 -2.83 8.13 10.72
CA PHE A 109 -1.76 9.13 10.72
C PHE A 109 -2.06 10.27 11.72
N PRO A 110 -2.11 9.99 13.04
CA PRO A 110 -2.51 10.98 14.05
C PRO A 110 -1.47 12.10 14.26
N GLU A 111 -0.18 11.81 14.11
CA GLU A 111 0.94 12.74 14.32
C GLU A 111 1.96 12.60 13.19
N ASN A 112 2.65 13.70 12.83
CA ASN A 112 3.68 13.72 11.77
C ASN A 112 3.25 13.02 10.47
N SER A 113 2.05 13.36 9.97
CA SER A 113 1.52 12.82 8.71
C SER A 113 2.52 12.99 7.54
N PRO A 114 2.63 12.00 6.63
CA PRO A 114 3.43 12.14 5.43
C PRO A 114 2.93 13.29 4.55
N ALA A 115 3.79 13.77 3.65
CA ALA A 115 3.31 14.59 2.53
C ALA A 115 2.22 13.81 1.79
N ARG A 116 1.15 14.50 1.38
CA ARG A 116 -0.04 13.85 0.81
C ARG A 116 -0.55 14.56 -0.42
N THR A 117 -0.79 13.76 -1.46
CA THR A 117 -1.62 14.12 -2.62
C THR A 117 -2.85 13.21 -2.67
N THR A 118 -4.03 13.76 -2.92
CA THR A 118 -5.25 12.95 -3.17
C THR A 118 -5.95 13.47 -4.42
N VAL A 119 -6.24 12.57 -5.35
CA VAL A 119 -6.86 12.90 -6.65
C VAL A 119 -8.02 11.97 -6.95
N GLU A 120 -8.95 12.46 -7.76
CA GLU A 120 -9.98 11.61 -8.36
C GLU A 120 -9.46 11.00 -9.66
N VAL A 121 -9.73 9.71 -9.88
CA VAL A 121 -9.44 9.02 -11.13
C VAL A 121 -10.69 8.33 -11.66
N LYS A 122 -10.78 8.16 -12.98
CA LYS A 122 -11.95 7.51 -13.60
C LYS A 122 -12.11 6.04 -13.19
N SER A 123 -11.02 5.32 -13.00
CA SER A 123 -11.03 3.88 -12.72
C SER A 123 -9.69 3.40 -12.16
N LEU A 124 -9.73 2.30 -11.41
CA LEU A 124 -8.57 1.58 -10.86
C LEU A 124 -8.47 0.16 -11.49
N PRO A 125 -7.36 -0.58 -11.32
CA PRO A 125 -7.14 -1.86 -12.02
C PRO A 125 -8.12 -3.00 -11.69
N THR A 126 -8.84 -2.87 -10.58
CA THR A 126 -9.90 -3.80 -10.12
C THR A 126 -11.11 -2.96 -9.69
N PRO A 127 -12.29 -3.54 -9.42
CA PRO A 127 -13.46 -2.78 -8.97
C PRO A 127 -13.33 -2.28 -7.51
N ILE A 128 -12.28 -1.51 -7.25
CA ILE A 128 -11.93 -0.87 -5.97
C ILE A 128 -12.17 0.63 -6.11
N ALA A 129 -12.51 1.29 -5.00
CA ALA A 129 -12.79 2.71 -4.93
C ALA A 129 -11.59 3.54 -4.44
N VAL A 130 -10.58 2.89 -3.87
CA VAL A 130 -9.39 3.55 -3.32
C VAL A 130 -8.10 2.75 -3.58
N GLU A 131 -7.03 3.46 -3.93
CA GLU A 131 -5.67 2.93 -4.02
C GLU A 131 -4.68 3.94 -3.41
N ILE A 132 -3.68 3.44 -2.68
CA ILE A 132 -2.59 4.24 -2.11
C ILE A 132 -1.24 3.82 -2.69
N LYS A 133 -0.45 4.82 -3.07
CA LYS A 133 0.97 4.69 -3.36
C LYS A 133 1.75 5.45 -2.30
N CYS A 134 2.89 4.93 -1.86
CA CYS A 134 3.75 5.67 -0.95
C CYS A 134 5.25 5.48 -1.20
N ILE A 135 6.02 6.36 -0.58
CA ILE A 135 7.47 6.27 -0.42
C ILE A 135 7.75 6.23 1.08
N VAL A 136 8.63 5.30 1.48
CA VAL A 136 9.00 5.08 2.89
C VAL A 136 10.50 5.23 3.02
N PHE A 137 10.94 5.96 4.04
CA PHE A 137 12.35 6.02 4.42
C PHE A 137 12.67 4.79 5.28
N ILE A 138 13.86 4.22 5.11
CA ILE A 138 14.35 3.13 5.95
C ILE A 138 15.70 3.54 6.48
N ASP A 139 15.77 3.78 7.80
CA ASP A 139 17.04 4.09 8.44
C ASP A 139 17.99 2.88 8.33
N GLY A 140 19.23 3.15 7.97
CA GLY A 140 20.16 2.13 7.50
C GLY A 140 20.72 1.29 8.65
N ALA A 141 20.21 0.07 8.85
CA ALA A 141 21.01 -1.02 9.41
C ALA A 141 21.21 -2.09 8.32
N GLY A 142 22.40 -2.11 7.73
CA GLY A 142 22.78 -3.11 6.72
C GLY A 142 23.97 -2.73 5.86
N GLU A 143 25.08 -2.29 6.46
CA GLU A 143 26.37 -2.77 5.95
C GLU A 143 26.33 -4.29 6.10
N THR A 144 26.23 -5.00 4.98
CA THR A 144 26.58 -6.42 4.95
C THR A 144 28.03 -6.53 5.41
N THR A 145 28.24 -6.92 6.67
CA THR A 145 29.50 -7.48 7.14
C THR A 145 29.77 -8.74 6.32
N THR A 146 30.50 -8.60 5.23
CA THR A 146 31.29 -9.72 4.71
C THR A 146 32.37 -9.96 5.74
N ASN A 147 32.18 -10.96 6.60
CA ASN A 147 33.30 -11.48 7.39
C ASN A 147 34.43 -11.84 6.42
N PRO A 148 35.67 -11.36 6.65
CA PRO A 148 36.80 -11.94 5.96
C PRO A 148 36.85 -13.40 6.40
N THR A 149 36.77 -14.32 5.43
CA THR A 149 37.16 -15.70 5.65
C THR A 149 38.60 -15.69 6.13
N GLU A 150 38.81 -16.01 7.40
CA GLU A 150 40.11 -16.37 7.94
C GLU A 150 40.67 -17.53 7.11
N GLY A 151 41.96 -17.42 6.80
CA GLY A 151 42.66 -18.39 5.98
C GLY A 151 42.75 -19.78 6.61
N GLY A 152 42.78 -20.76 5.72
CA GLY A 152 43.35 -22.08 5.89
C GLY A 152 43.99 -22.47 4.57
#